data_AF-A0A7C4CCR7-F1
#
_entry.id   AF-A0A7C4CCR7-F1
#
_cell.length_a   1.000
_cell.length_b   1.000
_cell.length_c   1.000
_cell.angle_alpha   90.00
_cell.angle_beta   90.00
_cell.angle_gamma   90.00
#
_symmetry.space_group_name_H-M   'P 1'
#
loop_
_entity.id
_entity.type
_entity.pdbx_description
1 polymer ?
#
loop_
_entity_poly.entity_id
_entity_poly.type
_entity_poly.pdbx_seq_one_letter_code
_entity_poly.pdbx_strand_id
1 'polypeptide(L)'
;MVWYVLAVFFAGFFLGKFLSANWIGKYKVILVLTFFLLFSLGLKIGSNDELFRKIDQIAVYGFVIAAFGSAGSFIFAFLMEKLQESYSERSQKGSRMK
;
A
#
# COMPACT_ATOMS: atom_id res chain seq x y z
N MET A 1 -12.85 -7.90 -13.39
CA MET A 1 -13.26 -7.41 -12.05
C MET A 1 -12.18 -6.53 -11.39
N VAL A 2 -10.93 -7.00 -11.25
CA VAL A 2 -9.86 -6.24 -10.57
C VAL A 2 -9.61 -4.85 -11.16
N TRP A 3 -9.67 -4.70 -12.49
CA TRP A 3 -9.51 -3.39 -13.15
C TRP A 3 -10.53 -2.33 -12.72
N TYR A 4 -11.78 -2.72 -12.46
CA TYR A 4 -12.81 -1.80 -11.98
C TYR A 4 -12.53 -1.36 -10.55
N VAL A 5 -12.08 -2.28 -9.70
CA VAL A 5 -11.67 -1.97 -8.32
C VAL A 5 -10.52 -0.96 -8.34
N LEU A 6 -9.55 -1.16 -9.24
CA LEU A 6 -8.41 -0.26 -9.37
C LEU A 6 -8.84 1.13 -9.87
N ALA A 7 -9.72 1.19 -10.87
CA ALA A 7 -10.24 2.45 -11.40
C ALA A 7 -11.00 3.25 -10.32
N VAL A 8 -11.87 2.59 -9.55
CA VAL A 8 -12.64 3.24 -8.46
C VAL A 8 -11.71 3.67 -7.32
N PHE A 9 -10.69 2.86 -7.00
CA PHE A 9 -9.68 3.22 -5.99
C PHE A 9 -8.91 4.48 -6.39
N PHE A 10 -8.40 4.54 -7.62
CA PHE A 10 -7.70 5.74 -8.10
C PHE A 10 -8.64 6.94 -8.18
N ALA A 11 -9.86 6.79 -8.71
CA ALA A 11 -10.83 7.87 -8.73
C ALA A 11 -11.10 8.43 -7.32
N GLY A 12 -11.31 7.56 -6.33
CA GLY A 12 -11.47 7.93 -4.93
C GLY A 12 -10.24 8.64 -4.34
N PHE A 13 -9.02 8.17 -4.68
CA PHE A 13 -7.76 8.79 -4.25
C PHE A 13 -7.60 10.21 -4.82
N PHE A 14 -7.86 10.38 -6.11
CA PHE A 14 -7.79 11.69 -6.77
C PHE A 14 -8.87 12.64 -6.26
N LEU A 15 -10.11 12.17 -6.08
CA LEU A 15 -11.19 12.95 -5.49
C LEU A 15 -10.87 13.36 -4.05
N GLY A 16 -10.32 12.45 -3.23
CA GLY A 16 -9.91 12.76 -1.86
C GLY A 16 -8.79 13.81 -1.78
N LYS A 17 -7.91 13.85 -2.77
CA LYS A 17 -6.88 14.90 -2.89
C LYS A 17 -7.45 16.25 -3.37
N PHE A 18 -8.46 16.23 -4.23
CA PHE A 18 -9.04 17.43 -4.83
C PHE A 18 -10.12 18.08 -3.95
N LEU A 19 -10.91 17.29 -3.24
CA LEU A 19 -11.85 17.80 -2.24
C LEU A 19 -11.11 18.10 -0.94
N SER A 20 -10.91 19.38 -0.63
CA SER A 20 -10.39 19.84 0.66
C SER A 20 -11.26 19.30 1.80
N ALA A 21 -10.79 18.22 2.43
CA ALA A 21 -11.55 17.39 3.35
C ALA A 21 -11.70 18.00 4.76
N ASN A 22 -11.63 19.33 4.88
CA ASN A 22 -11.65 20.05 6.15
C ASN A 22 -12.94 19.80 6.95
N TRP A 23 -14.07 19.56 6.29
CA TRP A 23 -15.34 19.17 6.94
C TRP A 23 -15.39 17.68 7.34
N ILE A 24 -14.75 16.83 6.54
CA ILE A 24 -14.72 15.38 6.72
C ILE A 24 -13.86 14.98 7.93
N GLY A 25 -12.75 15.70 8.16
CA GLY A 25 -11.87 15.49 9.31
C GLY A 25 -12.48 15.89 10.65
N LYS A 26 -13.42 16.86 10.64
CA LYS A 26 -14.04 17.41 11.85
C LYS A 26 -14.88 16.40 12.63
N TYR A 27 -15.51 15.46 11.94
CA TYR A 27 -16.49 14.55 12.55
C TYR A 27 -16.04 13.07 12.58
N LYS A 28 -14.78 12.77 12.24
CA LYS A 28 -14.27 11.39 12.11
C LYS A 28 -15.20 10.47 11.29
N VAL A 29 -16.00 11.04 10.38
CA VAL A 29 -17.04 10.32 9.63
C VAL A 29 -16.41 9.19 8.83
N ILE A 30 -15.24 9.43 8.24
CA ILE A 30 -14.49 8.42 7.48
C ILE A 30 -14.15 7.25 8.37
N LEU A 31 -13.67 7.51 9.59
CA LEU A 31 -13.28 6.46 10.51
C LEU A 31 -14.48 5.57 10.85
N VAL A 32 -15.63 6.16 11.17
CA VAL A 32 -16.88 5.41 11.39
C VAL A 32 -17.29 4.62 10.14
N LEU A 33 -17.23 5.24 8.97
CA LEU A 33 -17.55 4.60 7.69
C LEU A 33 -16.61 3.43 7.37
N THR A 34 -15.32 3.58 7.68
CA THR A 34 -14.30 2.53 7.56
C THR A 34 -14.59 1.38 8.51
N PHE A 35 -14.98 1.66 9.77
CA PHE A 35 -15.42 0.61 10.69
C PHE A 35 -16.65 -0.14 10.18
N PHE A 36 -17.66 0.57 9.66
CA PHE A 36 -18.83 -0.05 9.03
C PHE A 36 -18.46 -0.89 7.82
N LEU A 37 -17.53 -0.41 6.99
CA LEU A 37 -17.04 -1.13 5.82
C LEU A 37 -16.30 -2.41 6.22
N LEU A 38 -15.40 -2.32 7.22
CA LEU A 38 -14.70 -3.48 7.78
C LEU A 38 -15.68 -4.49 8.38
N PHE A 39 -16.69 -4.01 9.12
CA PHE A 39 -17.73 -4.86 9.71
C PHE A 39 -18.53 -5.60 8.63
N SER A 40 -18.96 -4.88 7.59
CA SER A 40 -19.70 -5.46 6.46
C SER A 40 -18.86 -6.50 5.71
N LEU A 41 -17.56 -6.23 5.50
CA LEU A 41 -16.64 -7.19 4.90
C LEU A 41 -16.50 -8.45 5.77
N GLY A 42 -16.37 -8.28 7.08
CA GLY A 42 -16.33 -9.38 8.05
C GLY A 42 -17.59 -10.23 8.02
N LEU A 43 -18.78 -9.62 7.99
CA LEU A 43 -20.05 -10.34 7.84
C LEU A 43 -20.12 -11.13 6.53
N LYS A 44 -19.70 -10.52 5.42
CA LYS A 44 -19.74 -11.15 4.10
C LYS A 44 -18.81 -12.36 4.01
N ILE A 45 -17.65 -12.28 4.65
CA ILE A 45 -16.68 -13.38 4.71
C ILE A 45 -17.16 -14.46 5.69
N GLY A 46 -17.70 -14.09 6.85
CA GLY A 46 -18.20 -15.03 7.85
C GLY A 46 -19.48 -15.77 7.43
N SER A 47 -20.33 -15.14 6.62
CA SER A 47 -21.56 -15.75 6.09
C SER A 47 -21.34 -16.61 4.85
N ASN A 48 -20.11 -16.68 4.32
CA ASN A 48 -19.78 -17.45 3.12
C ASN A 48 -18.82 -18.58 3.48
N ASP A 49 -19.32 -19.81 3.60
CA ASP A 49 -18.55 -20.98 4.01
C ASP A 49 -17.34 -21.27 3.11
N GLU A 50 -17.43 -20.94 1.82
CA GLU A 50 -16.33 -21.14 0.87
C GLU A 50 -15.19 -20.15 1.12
N LEU A 51 -15.50 -18.87 1.32
CA LEU A 51 -14.51 -17.84 1.66
C LEU A 51 -13.94 -18.06 3.06
N PHE A 52 -14.78 -18.46 4.01
CA PHE A 52 -14.37 -18.75 5.38
C PHE A 52 -13.37 -19.91 5.44
N ARG A 53 -13.62 -21.00 4.70
CA ARG A 53 -12.66 -22.11 4.59
C ARG A 53 -11.34 -21.74 3.94
N LYS A 54 -11.30 -20.67 3.14
CA LYS A 54 -10.08 -20.16 2.49
C LYS A 54 -9.35 -19.11 3.32
N ILE A 55 -9.86 -18.72 4.50
CA ILE A 55 -9.22 -17.71 5.36
C ILE A 55 -7.77 -18.07 5.68
N ASP A 56 -7.49 -19.34 5.95
CA ASP A 56 -6.13 -19.79 6.25
C ASP A 56 -5.19 -19.57 5.05
N GLN A 57 -5.65 -19.92 3.84
CA GLN A 57 -4.91 -19.64 2.60
C GLN A 57 -4.72 -18.13 2.38
N ILE A 58 -5.76 -17.32 2.61
CA ILE A 58 -5.69 -15.86 2.48
C ILE A 58 -4.68 -15.29 3.47
N ALA A 59 -4.65 -15.78 4.71
CA ALA A 59 -3.70 -15.37 5.73
C ALA A 59 -2.26 -15.71 5.33
N VAL A 60 -2.03 -16.92 4.82
CA VAL A 60 -0.72 -17.35 4.32
C VAL A 60 -0.28 -16.49 3.13
N TYR A 61 -1.14 -16.29 2.13
CA TYR A 61 -0.82 -15.42 0.99
C TYR A 61 -0.54 -13.99 1.44
N GLY A 62 -1.35 -13.44 2.35
CA GLY A 62 -1.15 -12.11 2.92
C GLY A 62 0.19 -11.99 3.64
N PHE A 63 0.56 -13.01 4.43
CA PHE A 63 1.84 -13.06 5.13
C PHE A 63 3.02 -13.12 4.16
N VAL A 64 2.95 -13.98 3.14
CA VAL A 64 3.99 -14.09 2.10
C VAL A 64 4.14 -12.77 1.35
N ILE A 65 3.03 -12.14 0.94
CA ILE A 65 3.06 -10.83 0.27
C ILE A 65 3.68 -9.77 1.18
N ALA A 66 3.30 -9.74 2.47
CA ALA A 66 3.87 -8.79 3.43
C ALA A 66 5.38 -9.01 3.60
N ALA A 67 5.82 -10.26 3.76
CA ALA A 67 7.23 -10.61 3.95
C ALA A 67 8.09 -10.28 2.72
N PHE A 68 7.63 -10.65 1.53
CA PHE A 68 8.32 -10.30 0.28
C PHE A 68 8.27 -8.81 -0.02
N GLY A 69 7.15 -8.13 0.28
CA GLY A 69 7.01 -6.69 0.13
C GLY A 69 7.97 -5.93 1.05
N SER A 70 8.05 -6.32 2.33
CA SER A 70 8.99 -5.72 3.27
C SER A 70 10.44 -6.02 2.89
N ALA A 71 10.78 -7.28 2.63
CA ALA A 71 12.14 -7.68 2.28
C ALA A 71 12.59 -7.02 0.97
N GLY A 72 11.73 -7.03 -0.05
CA GLY A 72 11.98 -6.35 -1.33
C GLY A 72 12.20 -4.85 -1.16
N SER A 73 11.44 -4.19 -0.29
CA SER A 73 11.65 -2.77 0.01
C SER A 73 13.02 -2.49 0.65
N PHE A 74 13.45 -3.32 1.61
CA PHE A 74 14.80 -3.19 2.21
C PHE A 74 15.91 -3.45 1.20
N ILE A 75 15.80 -4.52 0.40
CA ILE A 75 16.79 -4.85 -0.63
C ILE A 75 16.89 -3.74 -1.68
N PHE A 76 15.75 -3.21 -2.11
CA PHE A 76 15.72 -2.13 -3.10
C PHE A 76 16.30 -0.82 -2.54
N ALA A 77 15.97 -0.48 -1.28
CA ALA A 77 16.54 0.68 -0.61
C ALA A 77 18.07 0.57 -0.51
N PHE A 78 18.58 -0.59 -0.08
CA PHE A 78 20.02 -0.85 0.02
C PHE A 78 20.72 -0.78 -1.35
N LEU A 79 20.09 -1.32 -2.41
CA LEU A 79 20.64 -1.26 -3.75
C LEU A 79 20.67 0.19 -4.28
N MET A 80 19.62 0.98 -4.02
CA MET A 80 19.57 2.40 -4.37
C MET A 80 20.67 3.19 -3.66
N GLU A 81 20.87 2.95 -2.35
CA GLU A 81 21.93 3.60 -1.57
C GLU A 81 23.32 3.30 -2.15
N LYS A 82 23.60 2.02 -2.45
CA LYS A 82 24.89 1.61 -3.03
C LYS A 82 25.13 2.18 -4.44
N LEU A 83 24.09 2.29 -5.25
CA LEU A 83 24.17 2.93 -6.56
C LEU A 83 24.44 4.43 -6.44
N GLN A 84 23.83 5.08 -5.45
CA GLN A 84 24.03 6.50 -5.19
C GLN A 84 25.45 6.81 -4.65
N GLU A 85 25.99 5.96 -3.76
CA GLU A 85 27.39 6.06 -3.31
C GLU A 85 28.40 5.91 -4.46
N SER A 86 28.22 4.88 -5.31
CA SER A 86 29.08 4.67 -6.49
C SER A 86 29.02 5.82 -7.50
N TYR A 87 27.89 6.54 -7.57
CA TYR A 87 27.78 7.76 -8.38
C TYR A 87 28.49 8.95 -7.73
N SER A 88 28.38 9.10 -6.41
CA SER A 88 29.04 10.14 -5.62
C SER A 88 30.59 10.03 -5.70
N GLU A 89 31.15 8.83 -5.62
CA GLU A 89 32.60 8.60 -5.73
C GLU A 89 33.17 8.94 -7.12
N ARG A 90 32.41 8.67 -8.20
CA ARG A 90 32.83 9.05 -9.56
C ARG A 90 32.77 10.56 -9.80
N SER A 91 31.83 11.25 -9.15
CA SER A 91 31.70 12.71 -9.23
C SER A 91 32.88 13.43 -8.56
N GLN A 92 33.38 12.93 -7.42
CA GLN A 92 34.58 13.49 -6.77
C GLN A 92 35.88 13.21 -7.53
N LYS A 93 36.04 12.03 -8.14
CA LYS A 93 37.27 11.67 -8.87
C LYS A 93 37.43 12.47 -10.17
N GLY A 94 36.34 12.83 -10.85
CA GLY A 94 36.35 13.70 -12.03
C GLY A 94 36.70 15.17 -11.75
N SER A 95 36.51 15.65 -10.51
CA SER A 95 36.85 17.01 -10.11
C SER A 95 38.30 17.18 -9.64
N ARG A 96 39.03 16.09 -9.34
CA ARG A 96 40.47 16.15 -8.97
C ARG A 96 41.43 15.96 -10.16
N MET A 97 40.90 15.63 -11.34
CA MET A 97 41.68 15.53 -12.59
C MET A 97 41.55 16.78 -13.48
N LYS A 98 40.82 17.81 -13.03
CA LYS A 98 40.80 19.14 -13.63
C LYS A 98 41.67 20.10 -12.85
#